data_AF-A0A1N6N5X5-F1
#
_entry.id   AF-A0A1N6N5X5-F1
#
_cell.length_a   1.000
_cell.length_b   1.000
_cell.length_c   1.000
_cell.angle_alpha   90.00
_cell.angle_beta   90.00
_cell.angle_gamma   90.00
#
_symmetry.space_group_name_H-M   'P 1'
#
loop_
_entity.id
_entity.type
_entity.pdbx_description
1 polymer ?
#
loop_
_entity_poly.entity_id
_entity_poly.type
_entity_poly.pdbx_seq_one_letter_code
_entity_poly.pdbx_strand_id
1 'polypeptide(L)'
;MTPAPTAFISHAADDAATAAELCRHLESRGIRCWIAPRDVTPGRDYAAEILSGIESCNAFVLLLSGHSNESHFVHREVERATSKGKAIFPVRIENVLPDRELELFISSAHWIDAWEAPQSDQWERLAQAIRGVRPTATPAALRRHTPPANRERTLRFAAAVGVVVVAILAGSWIMRGERAPDAPPADSGPRPAAPAGTAEGSVTPARVAPAAPDETLPRASPQPAAEQPAARTAGAPEAVAPCPQTIASGPKRPTPLTCHCSADRIGDGTVWGSDLYTTDSSLCDAAVHAGAIVRSGGTVTVERQPGRLLYVGSPRNGVVSHDYGAFGTSMHFAGTPLPAEPGPCPTRLSVNLNLPTPFTCTCSADRVDDGTVWGSDLYTADSSLCQAAVHAGAIARSGGTVTIERRPGRLLYVGTPRNGVVSHDYGTFGTSIRFAGTPDPAEPGPCPGRLSINANLPTPFTCVCSADRVNEGTVWGTDLYAADSSLCRAALHAGAVARSGGTVTVEYQPGLEAYVGTRRNGVASHDYGTYASSIRFR
;
A
#
# COMPACT_ATOMS: atom_id res chain seq x y z
N MET A 1 36.73 -1.92 25.40
CA MET A 1 35.83 -0.76 25.26
C MET A 1 34.49 -1.27 24.75
N THR A 2 33.39 -0.88 25.39
CA THR A 2 32.05 -1.06 24.82
C THR A 2 31.93 -0.17 23.58
N PRO A 3 31.34 -0.62 22.46
CA PRO A 3 31.12 0.26 21.31
C PRO A 3 30.23 1.44 21.72
N ALA A 4 30.53 2.64 21.22
CA ALA A 4 29.72 3.83 21.46
C ALA A 4 28.31 3.64 20.89
N PRO A 5 27.23 3.94 21.65
CA PRO A 5 25.86 3.71 21.22
C PRO A 5 25.54 4.52 19.97
N THR A 6 24.81 3.91 19.03
CA THR A 6 24.34 4.56 17.82
C THR A 6 22.86 4.91 17.91
N ALA A 7 22.50 6.13 17.49
CA ALA A 7 21.13 6.61 17.39
C ALA A 7 20.79 6.93 15.92
N PHE A 8 19.63 6.49 15.43
CA PHE A 8 19.05 6.98 14.18
C PHE A 8 18.03 8.08 14.52
N ILE A 9 18.06 9.22 13.83
CA ILE A 9 17.14 10.34 14.07
C ILE A 9 16.17 10.49 12.89
N SER A 10 14.94 10.01 13.08
CA SER A 10 13.81 10.17 12.15
C SER A 10 13.07 11.46 12.46
N HIS A 11 12.80 12.26 11.42
CA HIS A 11 12.17 13.57 11.51
C HIS A 11 11.57 13.98 10.15
N ALA A 12 10.57 14.85 10.14
CA ALA A 12 10.14 15.50 8.90
C ALA A 12 11.15 16.57 8.44
N ALA A 13 11.16 16.89 7.15
CA ALA A 13 12.13 17.84 6.58
C ALA A 13 12.03 19.24 7.22
N ASP A 14 10.83 19.67 7.59
CA ASP A 14 10.55 20.96 8.24
C ASP A 14 11.08 21.03 9.69
N ASP A 15 11.26 19.87 10.35
CA ASP A 15 11.80 19.76 11.71
C ASP A 15 13.35 19.69 11.74
N ALA A 16 14.01 19.80 10.59
CA ALA A 16 15.45 19.55 10.44
C ALA A 16 16.34 20.44 11.34
N ALA A 17 15.90 21.65 11.68
CA ALA A 17 16.63 22.53 12.60
C ALA A 17 16.70 21.94 14.02
N THR A 18 15.55 21.51 14.55
CA THR A 18 15.43 20.85 15.87
C THR A 18 16.13 19.50 15.88
N ALA A 19 16.04 18.74 14.78
CA ALA A 19 16.75 17.47 14.62
C ALA A 19 18.28 17.65 14.61
N ALA A 20 18.79 18.70 13.96
CA ALA A 20 20.21 19.04 13.98
C ALA A 20 20.70 19.55 15.35
N GLU A 21 19.83 20.21 16.14
CA GLU A 21 20.14 20.55 17.54
C GLU A 21 20.24 19.33 18.44
N LEU A 22 19.23 18.44 18.39
CA LEU A 22 19.26 17.19 19.13
C LEU A 22 20.48 16.33 18.75
N CYS A 23 20.77 16.22 17.45
CA CYS A 23 21.93 15.50 16.94
C CYS A 23 23.24 16.01 17.57
N ARG A 24 23.51 17.32 17.52
CA ARG A 24 24.68 17.95 18.17
C ARG A 24 24.71 17.68 19.68
N HIS A 25 23.57 17.73 20.35
CA HIS A 25 23.49 17.45 21.77
C HIS A 25 23.91 16.00 22.07
N LEU A 26 23.30 15.01 21.42
CA LEU A 26 23.62 13.59 21.59
C LEU A 26 25.08 13.26 21.24
N GLU A 27 25.62 13.85 20.17
CA GLU A 27 27.02 13.68 19.76
C GLU A 27 28.00 14.26 20.79
N SER A 28 27.70 15.42 21.39
CA SER A 28 28.49 15.96 22.51
C SER A 28 28.49 15.06 23.75
N ARG A 29 27.54 14.12 23.85
CA ARG A 29 27.41 13.11 24.92
C ARG A 29 28.03 11.75 24.53
N GLY A 30 28.69 11.66 23.37
CA GLY A 30 29.35 10.45 22.88
C GLY A 30 28.42 9.40 22.26
N ILE A 31 27.19 9.79 21.91
CA ILE A 31 26.24 8.96 21.15
C ILE A 31 26.46 9.30 19.66
N ARG A 32 26.74 8.30 18.82
CA ARG A 32 26.92 8.55 17.38
C ARG A 32 25.57 8.60 16.69
N CYS A 33 25.24 9.72 16.07
CA CYS A 33 23.96 9.89 15.38
C CYS A 33 24.09 9.58 13.88
N TRP A 34 23.04 9.00 13.32
CA TRP A 34 22.77 8.95 11.88
C TRP A 34 21.55 9.82 11.62
N ILE A 35 21.67 10.80 10.73
CA ILE A 35 20.60 11.72 10.35
C ILE A 35 20.68 12.06 8.86
N ALA A 36 19.56 11.96 8.16
CA ALA A 36 19.44 12.39 6.77
C ALA A 36 19.30 13.93 6.67
N PRO A 37 19.82 14.59 5.62
CA PRO A 37 20.63 14.05 4.53
C PRO A 37 22.13 13.93 4.87
N ARG A 38 22.58 14.39 6.05
CA ARG A 38 24.01 14.48 6.44
C ARG A 38 24.77 13.17 6.24
N ASP A 39 24.18 12.07 6.70
CA ASP A 39 24.82 10.75 6.75
C ASP A 39 24.41 9.84 5.56
N VAL A 40 23.81 10.42 4.51
CA VAL A 40 23.53 9.73 3.24
C VAL A 40 24.68 9.96 2.26
N THR A 41 25.32 8.89 1.80
CA THR A 41 26.46 9.01 0.86
C THR A 41 26.02 9.58 -0.50
N PRO A 42 26.58 10.71 -0.98
CA PRO A 42 26.22 11.27 -2.28
C PRO A 42 26.45 10.26 -3.43
N GLY A 43 25.43 10.07 -4.26
CA GLY A 43 25.45 9.11 -5.38
C GLY A 43 25.14 7.65 -4.99
N ARG A 44 24.82 7.35 -3.72
CA ARG A 44 24.16 6.10 -3.32
C ARG A 44 22.63 6.25 -3.40
N ASP A 45 21.94 5.12 -3.36
CA ASP A 45 20.47 5.11 -3.24
C ASP A 45 20.06 5.59 -1.85
N TYR A 46 19.21 6.61 -1.81
CA TYR A 46 18.82 7.31 -0.58
C TYR A 46 18.06 6.39 0.40
N ALA A 47 17.23 5.48 -0.13
CA ALA A 47 16.46 4.54 0.68
C ALA A 47 17.35 3.42 1.24
N ALA A 48 18.32 2.91 0.47
CA ALA A 48 19.28 1.91 0.93
C ALA A 48 20.19 2.45 2.06
N GLU A 49 20.60 3.72 2.01
CA GLU A 49 21.39 4.36 3.06
C GLU A 49 20.55 4.57 4.34
N ILE A 50 19.29 5.02 4.23
CA ILE A 50 18.32 5.07 5.36
C ILE A 50 18.19 3.69 6.02
N LEU A 51 17.94 2.65 5.23
CA LEU A 51 17.81 1.28 5.74
C LEU A 51 19.08 0.82 6.48
N SER A 52 20.26 1.14 5.94
CA SER A 52 21.55 0.83 6.57
C SER A 52 21.76 1.60 7.88
N GLY A 53 21.29 2.85 7.95
CA GLY A 53 21.24 3.66 9.18
C GLY A 53 20.37 3.00 10.25
N ILE A 54 19.13 2.62 9.90
CA ILE A 54 18.21 1.95 10.82
C ILE A 54 18.78 0.59 11.28
N GLU A 55 19.35 -0.19 10.38
CA GLU A 55 19.92 -1.50 10.73
C GLU A 55 21.15 -1.39 11.65
N SER A 56 21.97 -0.35 11.50
CA SER A 56 23.18 -0.13 12.30
C SER A 56 22.97 0.66 13.61
N CYS A 57 21.78 1.22 13.85
CA CYS A 57 21.48 1.92 15.11
C CYS A 57 21.21 0.97 16.30
N ASN A 58 21.48 1.41 17.52
CA ASN A 58 21.03 0.77 18.76
C ASN A 58 19.69 1.36 19.23
N ALA A 59 19.57 2.68 19.14
CA ALA A 59 18.34 3.42 19.43
C ALA A 59 17.79 4.05 18.14
N PHE A 60 16.46 4.09 18.02
CA PHE A 60 15.75 4.84 17.00
C PHE A 60 15.01 5.98 17.70
N VAL A 61 15.30 7.21 17.31
CA VAL A 61 14.69 8.43 17.86
C VAL A 61 13.70 8.96 16.83
N LEU A 62 12.44 9.07 17.23
CA LEU A 62 11.39 9.68 16.42
C LEU A 62 11.13 11.09 16.97
N LEU A 63 11.37 12.12 16.15
CA LEU A 63 10.89 13.47 16.44
C LEU A 63 9.45 13.59 15.99
N LEU A 64 8.53 13.73 16.94
CA LEU A 64 7.09 13.76 16.72
C LEU A 64 6.58 15.21 16.74
N SER A 65 5.96 15.59 15.63
CA SER A 65 5.45 16.90 15.24
C SER A 65 4.24 16.71 14.31
N GLY A 66 3.51 17.78 13.98
CA GLY A 66 2.51 17.76 12.91
C GLY A 66 3.11 17.32 11.57
N HIS A 67 4.29 17.85 11.21
CA HIS A 67 4.99 17.48 9.98
C HIS A 67 5.38 15.99 9.94
N SER A 68 5.75 15.40 11.07
CA SER A 68 6.08 13.98 11.17
C SER A 68 4.84 13.08 11.07
N ASN A 69 3.68 13.51 11.58
CA ASN A 69 2.38 12.87 11.34
C ASN A 69 1.94 12.93 9.87
N GLU A 70 2.44 13.89 9.08
CA GLU A 70 2.15 14.00 7.64
C GLU A 70 3.24 13.32 6.77
N SER A 71 4.40 12.99 7.35
CA SER A 71 5.57 12.50 6.62
C SER A 71 5.57 10.97 6.45
N HIS A 72 5.13 10.49 5.27
CA HIS A 72 5.22 9.07 4.90
C HIS A 72 6.64 8.47 4.98
N PHE A 73 7.70 9.29 4.93
CA PHE A 73 9.06 8.81 5.16
C PHE A 73 9.27 8.43 6.63
N VAL A 74 8.88 9.30 7.56
CA VAL A 74 8.93 9.02 9.01
C VAL A 74 8.13 7.76 9.35
N HIS A 75 6.94 7.61 8.77
CA HIS A 75 6.09 6.42 8.95
C HIS A 75 6.80 5.12 8.56
N ARG A 76 7.41 5.09 7.36
CA ARG A 76 8.18 3.93 6.87
C ARG A 76 9.42 3.66 7.71
N GLU A 77 10.10 4.70 8.19
CA GLU A 77 11.26 4.53 9.07
C GLU A 77 10.86 3.94 10.43
N VAL A 78 9.74 4.38 11.01
CA VAL A 78 9.16 3.85 12.26
C VAL A 78 8.68 2.41 12.11
N GLU A 79 7.94 2.09 11.04
CA GLU A 79 7.55 0.72 10.68
C GLU A 79 8.79 -0.20 10.56
N ARG A 80 9.82 0.29 9.86
CA ARG A 80 11.07 -0.47 9.64
C ARG A 80 11.86 -0.65 10.93
N ALA A 81 11.94 0.36 11.79
CA ALA A 81 12.56 0.26 13.11
C ALA A 81 11.83 -0.76 14.00
N THR A 82 10.50 -0.75 13.97
CA THR A 82 9.64 -1.66 14.73
C THR A 82 9.83 -3.10 14.27
N SER A 83 9.74 -3.37 12.96
CA SER A 83 9.97 -4.71 12.39
C SER A 83 11.39 -5.25 12.60
N LYS A 84 12.38 -4.37 12.85
CA LYS A 84 13.76 -4.72 13.21
C LYS A 84 14.00 -4.80 14.73
N GLY A 85 12.96 -4.66 15.56
CA GLY A 85 13.06 -4.77 17.03
C GLY A 85 13.95 -3.71 17.66
N LYS A 86 13.97 -2.49 17.11
CA LYS A 86 14.77 -1.37 17.61
C LYS A 86 14.12 -0.76 18.85
N ALA A 87 14.94 -0.24 19.76
CA ALA A 87 14.45 0.57 20.88
C ALA A 87 14.02 1.95 20.33
N ILE A 88 12.71 2.17 20.21
CA ILE A 88 12.12 3.42 19.71
C ILE A 88 11.89 4.39 20.87
N PHE A 89 12.34 5.63 20.69
CA PHE A 89 12.17 6.76 21.60
C PHE A 89 11.38 7.87 20.90
N PRO A 90 10.05 7.98 21.14
CA PRO A 90 9.26 9.11 20.68
C PRO A 90 9.61 10.37 21.49
N VAL A 91 9.98 11.44 20.79
CA VAL A 91 10.34 12.75 21.35
C VAL A 91 9.42 13.79 20.74
N ARG A 92 8.45 14.29 21.52
CA ARG A 92 7.39 15.19 21.07
C ARG A 92 7.85 16.64 21.11
N ILE A 93 8.32 17.17 19.98
CA ILE A 93 8.79 18.56 19.87
C ILE A 93 7.64 19.56 19.76
N GLU A 94 6.44 19.08 19.46
CA GLU A 94 5.18 19.83 19.51
C GLU A 94 4.17 19.10 20.40
N ASN A 95 3.18 19.82 20.95
CA ASN A 95 2.10 19.22 21.71
C ASN A 95 1.03 18.59 20.80
N VAL A 96 1.46 17.58 20.02
CA VAL A 96 0.61 16.77 19.13
C VAL A 96 0.56 15.33 19.61
N LEU A 97 -0.49 14.59 19.26
CA LEU A 97 -0.55 13.13 19.39
C LEU A 97 -0.05 12.49 18.09
N PRO A 98 0.48 11.26 18.10
CA PRO A 98 0.72 10.52 16.87
C PRO A 98 -0.59 10.29 16.12
N ASP A 99 -0.51 10.25 14.79
CA ASP A 99 -1.60 9.79 13.94
C ASP A 99 -1.86 8.27 14.13
N ARG A 100 -2.87 7.73 13.45
CA ARG A 100 -3.24 6.31 13.58
C ARG A 100 -2.17 5.35 13.06
N GLU A 101 -1.42 5.73 12.03
CA GLU A 101 -0.36 4.87 11.49
C GLU A 101 0.85 4.83 12.44
N LEU A 102 1.29 5.96 12.98
CA LEU A 102 2.37 6.01 13.98
C LEU A 102 1.95 5.42 15.33
N GLU A 103 0.73 5.70 15.81
CA GLU A 103 0.21 5.20 17.10
C GLU A 103 0.29 3.67 17.19
N LEU A 104 0.01 2.96 16.10
CA LEU A 104 0.12 1.50 16.02
C LEU A 104 1.52 0.99 16.42
N PHE A 105 2.57 1.71 16.02
CA PHE A 105 3.96 1.32 16.24
C PHE A 105 4.55 1.85 17.55
N ILE A 106 4.10 3.02 18.03
CA ILE A 106 4.69 3.68 19.22
C ILE A 106 3.80 3.71 20.48
N SER A 107 2.58 3.17 20.43
CA SER A 107 1.63 3.12 21.56
C SER A 107 2.17 2.45 22.84
N SER A 108 3.13 1.54 22.71
CA SER A 108 3.78 0.86 23.84
C SER A 108 5.07 1.54 24.33
N ALA A 109 5.54 2.59 23.64
CA ALA A 109 6.78 3.29 23.97
C ALA A 109 6.52 4.46 24.92
N HIS A 110 7.41 4.68 25.89
CA HIS A 110 7.33 5.84 26.79
C HIS A 110 7.85 7.10 26.09
N TRP A 111 7.07 8.18 26.11
CA TRP A 111 7.38 9.41 25.38
C TRP A 111 8.33 10.33 26.17
N ILE A 112 9.03 11.21 25.44
CA ILE A 112 9.75 12.35 26.01
C ILE A 112 9.10 13.61 25.45
N ASP A 113 8.46 14.36 26.35
CA ASP A 113 7.74 15.57 26.03
C ASP A 113 8.73 16.75 25.97
N ALA A 114 8.83 17.36 24.80
CA ALA A 114 9.97 18.16 24.35
C ALA A 114 9.58 19.54 23.76
N TRP A 115 8.29 19.89 23.81
CA TRP A 115 7.77 21.19 23.38
C TRP A 115 7.93 22.31 24.43
N GLU A 116 8.22 21.98 25.69
CA GLU A 116 8.39 22.95 26.77
C GLU A 116 9.87 23.29 27.01
N ALA A 117 10.15 24.55 27.32
CA ALA A 117 11.50 25.01 27.61
C ALA A 117 11.88 24.81 29.09
N PRO A 118 13.15 24.50 29.43
CA PRO A 118 14.27 24.34 28.51
C PRO A 118 14.39 22.92 27.93
N GLN A 119 14.49 22.84 26.61
CA GLN A 119 14.64 21.58 25.87
C GLN A 119 15.90 20.77 26.25
N SER A 120 16.95 21.44 26.74
CA SER A 120 18.23 20.83 27.16
C SER A 120 18.07 19.66 28.13
N ASP A 121 17.11 19.76 29.04
CA ASP A 121 16.96 18.82 30.16
C ASP A 121 16.34 17.51 29.67
N GLN A 122 15.43 17.61 28.70
CA GLN A 122 14.84 16.48 28.01
C GLN A 122 15.87 15.80 27.07
N TRP A 123 16.80 16.57 26.48
CA TRP A 123 17.83 16.01 25.59
C TRP A 123 18.84 15.20 26.40
N GLU A 124 19.21 15.66 27.60
CA GLU A 124 20.06 14.90 28.53
C GLU A 124 19.31 13.65 29.07
N ARG A 125 18.00 13.75 29.35
CA ARG A 125 17.16 12.60 29.70
C ARG A 125 17.13 11.54 28.59
N LEU A 126 16.98 11.95 27.33
CA LEU A 126 17.08 11.05 26.17
C LEU A 126 18.49 10.43 26.07
N ALA A 127 19.55 11.22 26.23
CA ALA A 127 20.93 10.73 26.18
C ALA A 127 21.20 9.65 27.24
N GLN A 128 20.66 9.81 28.45
CA GLN A 128 20.72 8.80 29.52
C GLN A 128 19.93 7.53 29.13
N ALA A 129 18.73 7.68 28.57
CA ALA A 129 17.91 6.55 28.12
C ALA A 129 18.59 5.74 27.01
N ILE A 130 19.16 6.41 25.99
CA ILE A 130 19.90 5.77 24.88
C ILE A 130 21.13 5.01 25.40
N ARG A 131 21.88 5.57 26.36
CA ARG A 131 23.02 4.89 27.00
C ARG A 131 22.61 3.61 27.77
N GLY A 132 21.35 3.52 28.20
CA GLY A 132 20.78 2.33 28.84
C GLY A 132 20.45 1.19 27.87
N VAL A 133 20.35 1.46 26.57
CA VAL A 133 20.01 0.47 25.55
C VAL A 133 21.17 -0.51 25.37
N ARG A 134 20.95 -1.76 25.74
CA ARG A 134 21.87 -2.86 25.38
C ARG A 134 21.69 -3.17 23.89
N PRO A 135 22.77 -3.34 23.10
CA PRO A 135 22.64 -3.76 21.71
C PRO A 135 21.87 -5.08 21.62
N THR A 136 20.75 -5.09 20.91
CA THR A 136 20.07 -6.32 20.53
C THR A 136 21.06 -7.13 19.71
N ALA A 137 21.53 -8.26 20.26
CA ALA A 137 22.46 -9.10 19.54
C ALA A 137 21.75 -9.62 18.27
N THR A 138 22.34 -9.35 17.10
CA THR A 138 22.05 -10.11 15.88
C THR A 138 22.05 -11.60 16.26
N PRO A 139 21.06 -12.41 15.84
CA PRO A 139 21.05 -13.83 16.15
C PRO A 139 22.32 -14.48 15.59
N ALA A 140 23.33 -14.64 16.43
CA ALA A 140 24.58 -15.28 16.06
C ALA A 140 24.23 -16.72 15.69
N ALA A 141 24.63 -17.13 14.48
CA ALA A 141 24.32 -18.45 13.92
C ALA A 141 24.44 -19.54 14.98
N LEU A 142 23.37 -20.33 15.12
CA LEU A 142 23.21 -21.40 16.12
C LEU A 142 24.55 -22.11 16.38
N ARG A 143 25.20 -21.74 17.49
CA ARG A 143 26.36 -22.47 17.98
C ARG A 143 25.86 -23.88 18.26
N ARG A 144 26.31 -24.85 17.45
CA ARG A 144 26.00 -26.26 17.65
C ARG A 144 26.28 -26.61 19.10
N HIS A 145 25.24 -26.85 19.88
CA HIS A 145 25.40 -27.40 21.21
C HIS A 145 25.88 -28.83 21.06
N THR A 146 27.19 -29.03 21.19
CA THR A 146 27.75 -30.35 21.49
C THR A 146 27.08 -30.81 22.79
N PRO A 147 26.31 -31.92 22.79
CA PRO A 147 25.62 -32.34 24.00
C PRO A 147 26.64 -32.78 25.06
N PRO A 148 26.49 -32.39 26.33
CA PRO A 148 27.37 -32.86 27.38
C PRO A 148 27.16 -34.36 27.58
N ALA A 149 28.24 -35.13 27.51
CA ALA A 149 28.22 -36.56 27.80
C ALA A 149 28.01 -36.78 29.31
N ASN A 150 26.74 -36.90 29.73
CA ASN A 150 26.41 -37.16 31.12
C ASN A 150 26.27 -38.68 31.39
N ARG A 151 27.37 -39.26 31.84
CA ARG A 151 27.41 -40.59 32.46
C ARG A 151 26.75 -40.48 33.85
N GLU A 152 25.97 -41.49 34.24
CA GLU A 152 25.35 -41.63 35.58
C GLU A 152 24.12 -40.75 35.88
N ARG A 153 22.93 -41.23 35.49
CA ARG A 153 21.74 -41.31 36.38
C ARG A 153 20.62 -42.18 35.80
N THR A 154 20.96 -43.43 35.47
CA THR A 154 19.98 -44.51 35.34
C THR A 154 19.37 -44.86 36.70
N LEU A 155 18.18 -45.47 36.71
CA LEU A 155 17.32 -45.80 37.87
C LEU A 155 16.75 -44.59 38.63
N ARG A 156 15.50 -44.20 38.28
CA ARG A 156 14.36 -43.95 39.22
C ARG A 156 13.05 -43.45 38.56
N PHE A 157 12.73 -43.84 37.32
CA PHE A 157 11.43 -43.51 36.68
C PHE A 157 10.84 -44.68 35.84
N ALA A 158 10.76 -45.87 36.42
CA ALA A 158 10.27 -47.09 35.74
C ALA A 158 8.95 -47.66 36.33
N ALA A 159 8.20 -46.90 37.13
CA ALA A 159 7.06 -47.41 37.90
C ALA A 159 5.69 -46.75 37.61
N ALA A 160 5.61 -45.69 36.78
CA ALA A 160 4.38 -44.90 36.62
C ALA A 160 3.59 -45.14 35.31
N VAL A 161 4.20 -45.80 34.30
CA VAL A 161 3.59 -45.91 32.95
C VAL A 161 2.79 -47.22 32.75
N GLY A 162 3.04 -48.25 33.59
CA GLY A 162 2.41 -49.57 33.43
C GLY A 162 0.91 -49.65 33.78
N VAL A 163 0.37 -48.70 34.54
CA VAL A 163 -1.01 -48.77 35.07
C VAL A 163 -2.06 -48.24 34.08
N VAL A 164 -1.69 -47.29 33.21
CA VAL A 164 -2.66 -46.60 32.32
C VAL A 164 -3.05 -47.46 31.10
N VAL A 165 -2.14 -48.32 30.62
CA VAL A 165 -2.37 -49.12 29.40
C VAL A 165 -3.37 -50.27 29.62
N VAL A 166 -3.46 -50.81 30.84
CA VAL A 166 -4.35 -51.94 31.16
C VAL A 166 -5.82 -51.51 31.24
N ALA A 167 -6.10 -50.28 31.67
CA ALA A 167 -7.48 -49.78 31.83
C ALA A 167 -8.20 -49.55 30.48
N ILE A 168 -7.46 -49.16 29.43
CA ILE A 168 -8.04 -48.80 28.12
C ILE A 168 -8.45 -50.05 27.32
N LEU A 169 -7.77 -51.19 27.52
CA LEU A 169 -8.05 -52.44 26.82
C LEU A 169 -9.24 -53.23 27.40
N ALA A 170 -9.68 -52.92 28.62
CA ALA A 170 -10.86 -53.55 29.23
C ALA A 170 -12.20 -52.92 28.80
N GLY A 171 -12.20 -51.62 28.45
CA GLY A 171 -13.43 -50.87 28.13
C GLY A 171 -14.06 -51.21 26.78
N SER A 172 -13.28 -51.73 25.81
CA SER A 172 -13.73 -51.94 24.43
C SER A 172 -14.48 -53.26 24.17
N TRP A 173 -14.75 -54.07 25.19
CA TRP A 173 -15.34 -55.41 25.03
C TRP A 173 -16.82 -55.52 25.46
N ILE A 174 -17.38 -54.51 26.14
CA ILE A 174 -18.69 -54.61 26.81
C ILE A 174 -19.87 -54.03 25.98
N MET A 175 -19.60 -53.30 24.89
CA MET A 175 -20.64 -52.67 24.05
C MET A 175 -20.73 -53.28 22.64
N ARG A 176 -21.17 -54.54 22.54
CA ARG A 176 -21.62 -55.16 21.27
C ARG A 176 -22.90 -55.99 21.45
N GLY A 177 -23.98 -55.50 20.86
CA GLY A 177 -25.28 -56.13 20.65
C GLY A 177 -26.23 -55.05 20.09
N GLU A 178 -27.08 -55.28 19.09
CA GLU A 178 -27.47 -56.50 18.35
C GLU A 178 -27.72 -56.18 16.85
N ARG A 179 -28.16 -57.18 16.06
CA ARG A 179 -28.65 -57.05 14.65
C ARG A 179 -30.18 -57.29 14.63
N ALA A 180 -30.97 -57.14 13.57
CA ALA A 180 -30.78 -56.98 12.11
C ALA A 180 -32.06 -56.25 11.54
N PRO A 181 -32.52 -56.39 10.26
CA PRO A 181 -31.89 -56.86 9.01
C PRO A 181 -32.13 -56.00 7.74
N ASP A 182 -31.43 -56.41 6.69
CA ASP A 182 -31.50 -56.24 5.20
C ASP A 182 -32.93 -56.08 4.58
N ALA A 183 -33.19 -55.75 3.28
CA ALA A 183 -32.45 -55.77 1.99
C ALA A 183 -33.31 -55.05 0.88
N PRO A 184 -33.07 -55.14 -0.47
CA PRO A 184 -31.86 -55.26 -1.33
C PRO A 184 -31.88 -54.23 -2.53
N PRO A 185 -31.09 -54.34 -3.64
CA PRO A 185 -30.77 -53.23 -4.56
C PRO A 185 -31.16 -53.44 -6.06
N ALA A 186 -30.91 -52.44 -6.91
CA ALA A 186 -30.56 -52.49 -8.36
C ALA A 186 -30.49 -51.06 -8.97
N ASP A 187 -29.96 -50.78 -10.16
CA ASP A 187 -28.73 -51.21 -10.86
C ASP A 187 -28.57 -50.30 -12.12
N SER A 188 -27.34 -50.05 -12.58
CA SER A 188 -26.97 -49.59 -13.94
C SER A 188 -27.47 -48.21 -14.47
N GLY A 189 -26.68 -47.62 -15.38
CA GLY A 189 -27.00 -46.38 -16.12
C GLY A 189 -27.87 -46.63 -17.38
N PRO A 190 -27.76 -45.85 -18.49
CA PRO A 190 -26.72 -44.88 -18.85
C PRO A 190 -27.24 -43.53 -19.43
N ARG A 191 -26.30 -42.68 -19.88
CA ARG A 191 -26.48 -41.44 -20.66
C ARG A 191 -26.89 -41.74 -22.12
N PRO A 192 -27.88 -41.02 -22.69
CA PRO A 192 -27.67 -40.27 -23.95
C PRO A 192 -28.37 -38.89 -23.93
N ALA A 193 -27.75 -37.80 -24.43
CA ALA A 193 -27.73 -37.30 -25.82
C ALA A 193 -29.00 -36.52 -26.24
N ALA A 194 -28.80 -35.42 -26.98
CA ALA A 194 -29.84 -34.47 -27.39
C ALA A 194 -30.62 -34.92 -28.65
N PRO A 195 -31.71 -34.22 -28.98
CA PRO A 195 -32.07 -33.97 -30.39
C PRO A 195 -32.23 -32.48 -30.72
N ALA A 196 -32.30 -32.19 -32.02
CA ALA A 196 -32.42 -30.85 -32.61
C ALA A 196 -33.74 -30.67 -33.40
N GLY A 197 -34.07 -29.43 -33.78
CA GLY A 197 -35.14 -29.07 -34.73
C GLY A 197 -35.48 -27.56 -34.66
N THR A 198 -35.08 -26.74 -35.66
CA THR A 198 -35.93 -26.17 -36.76
C THR A 198 -36.92 -25.07 -36.31
N ALA A 199 -37.11 -23.93 -37.00
CA ALA A 199 -37.15 -23.67 -38.45
C ALA A 199 -36.67 -22.21 -38.81
N GLU A 200 -36.00 -21.97 -39.95
CA GLU A 200 -36.48 -21.32 -41.21
C GLU A 200 -36.57 -19.77 -41.20
N GLY A 201 -36.28 -19.01 -42.28
CA GLY A 201 -35.87 -19.33 -43.67
C GLY A 201 -34.91 -18.27 -44.29
N SER A 202 -34.18 -18.58 -45.37
CA SER A 202 -34.50 -18.25 -46.80
C SER A 202 -34.59 -16.74 -47.09
N VAL A 203 -33.76 -16.14 -47.97
CA VAL A 203 -33.88 -16.15 -49.46
C VAL A 203 -32.51 -16.22 -50.19
N THR A 204 -32.59 -16.53 -51.50
CA THR A 204 -31.58 -17.06 -52.46
C THR A 204 -30.59 -16.08 -53.13
N PRO A 205 -29.58 -16.59 -53.91
CA PRO A 205 -28.37 -15.84 -54.31
C PRO A 205 -28.26 -15.54 -55.83
N ALA A 206 -27.13 -14.93 -56.25
CA ALA A 206 -26.64 -14.92 -57.62
C ALA A 206 -25.19 -15.46 -57.74
N ARG A 207 -24.89 -16.10 -58.87
CA ARG A 207 -23.74 -16.98 -59.16
C ARG A 207 -22.96 -16.42 -60.35
N VAL A 208 -21.62 -16.52 -60.38
CA VAL A 208 -20.80 -16.86 -61.58
C VAL A 208 -19.43 -17.42 -61.16
N ALA A 209 -18.99 -18.46 -61.88
CA ALA A 209 -17.63 -18.98 -62.04
C ALA A 209 -17.55 -19.54 -63.49
N PRO A 210 -16.49 -20.21 -64.00
CA PRO A 210 -15.10 -20.38 -63.53
C PRO A 210 -14.05 -20.11 -64.66
N ALA A 211 -12.75 -20.39 -64.45
CA ALA A 211 -11.86 -21.09 -65.40
C ALA A 211 -10.40 -21.25 -64.88
N ALA A 212 -9.74 -22.34 -65.29
CA ALA A 212 -8.29 -22.64 -65.26
C ALA A 212 -7.90 -23.06 -66.72
N PRO A 213 -6.68 -23.56 -67.09
CA PRO A 213 -5.53 -24.00 -66.27
C PRO A 213 -4.09 -23.75 -66.84
N ASP A 214 -3.10 -24.28 -66.10
CA ASP A 214 -1.81 -24.90 -66.53
C ASP A 214 -0.59 -24.09 -67.05
N GLU A 215 0.60 -24.35 -66.49
CA GLU A 215 1.89 -24.67 -67.18
C GLU A 215 3.12 -24.79 -66.23
N THR A 216 3.64 -26.02 -66.13
CA THR A 216 5.06 -26.49 -66.23
C THR A 216 6.31 -25.79 -65.59
N LEU A 217 7.28 -26.64 -65.20
CA LEU A 217 8.59 -26.37 -64.55
C LEU A 217 9.75 -26.08 -65.55
N PRO A 218 10.95 -25.66 -65.08
CA PRO A 218 12.05 -26.64 -65.04
C PRO A 218 13.01 -26.60 -63.82
N ARG A 219 13.81 -27.68 -63.78
CA ARG A 219 14.60 -28.30 -62.70
C ARG A 219 16.07 -27.81 -62.62
N ALA A 220 16.70 -27.93 -61.45
CA ALA A 220 18.17 -28.01 -61.31
C ALA A 220 18.61 -28.97 -60.18
N SER A 221 19.78 -29.61 -60.33
CA SER A 221 20.43 -30.58 -59.41
C SER A 221 21.95 -30.62 -59.76
N PRO A 222 22.86 -31.36 -59.08
CA PRO A 222 22.83 -32.05 -57.78
C PRO A 222 24.10 -31.88 -56.87
N GLN A 223 24.00 -32.22 -55.56
CA GLN A 223 25.06 -32.81 -54.69
C GLN A 223 26.36 -32.01 -54.39
N PRO A 224 27.24 -32.40 -53.41
CA PRO A 224 27.39 -33.68 -52.70
C PRO A 224 27.29 -33.63 -51.16
N ALA A 225 27.44 -34.82 -50.53
CA ALA A 225 27.42 -35.01 -49.08
C ALA A 225 28.78 -35.54 -48.57
N ALA A 226 29.24 -35.03 -47.42
CA ALA A 226 29.99 -35.75 -46.38
C ALA A 226 30.46 -34.77 -45.28
N GLU A 227 29.96 -34.92 -44.05
CA GLU A 227 30.76 -35.35 -42.88
C GLU A 227 29.88 -35.31 -41.61
N GLN A 228 29.92 -36.39 -40.84
CA GLN A 228 29.25 -36.48 -39.54
C GLN A 228 30.25 -36.11 -38.43
N PRO A 229 30.02 -35.05 -37.64
CA PRO A 229 30.72 -34.89 -36.37
C PRO A 229 30.29 -35.99 -35.39
N ALA A 230 31.27 -36.58 -34.71
CA ALA A 230 31.07 -37.72 -33.83
C ALA A 230 29.98 -37.49 -32.76
N ALA A 231 29.33 -38.59 -32.37
CA ALA A 231 28.35 -38.61 -31.29
C ALA A 231 28.94 -38.00 -30.01
N ARG A 232 28.42 -36.83 -29.60
CA ARG A 232 28.60 -36.35 -28.24
C ARG A 232 27.87 -37.33 -27.32
N THR A 233 28.63 -37.98 -26.45
CA THR A 233 28.13 -38.80 -25.35
C THR A 233 27.03 -38.03 -24.63
N ALA A 234 25.87 -38.66 -24.43
CA ALA A 234 24.81 -38.05 -23.63
C ALA A 234 25.32 -37.87 -22.20
N GLY A 235 25.72 -36.64 -21.87
CA GLY A 235 25.99 -36.26 -20.49
C GLY A 235 24.72 -36.48 -19.67
N ALA A 236 24.89 -36.96 -18.43
CA ALA A 236 23.81 -36.96 -17.46
C ALA A 236 23.19 -35.55 -17.39
N PRO A 237 21.85 -35.43 -17.19
CA PRO A 237 21.19 -34.13 -17.21
C PRO A 237 21.87 -33.19 -16.21
N GLU A 238 22.46 -32.11 -16.75
CA GLU A 238 23.22 -31.14 -15.97
C GLU A 238 22.28 -30.54 -14.92
N ALA A 239 22.60 -30.76 -13.64
CA ALA A 239 21.70 -30.45 -12.55
C ALA A 239 21.42 -28.94 -12.52
N VAL A 240 20.17 -28.56 -12.80
CA VAL A 240 19.76 -27.16 -12.92
C VAL A 240 20.15 -26.40 -11.65
N ALA A 241 21.02 -25.40 -11.81
CA ALA A 241 21.61 -24.67 -10.70
C ALA A 241 20.53 -23.96 -9.85
N PRO A 242 20.73 -23.84 -8.52
CA PRO A 242 19.79 -23.14 -7.66
C PRO A 242 19.67 -21.67 -8.05
N CYS A 243 18.45 -21.13 -8.02
CA CYS A 243 18.20 -19.73 -8.37
C CYS A 243 18.94 -18.75 -7.44
N PRO A 244 19.47 -17.64 -7.98
CA PRO A 244 19.94 -16.53 -7.15
C PRO A 244 18.74 -15.87 -6.44
N GLN A 245 19.02 -15.14 -5.36
CA GLN A 245 17.99 -14.40 -4.62
C GLN A 245 17.29 -13.34 -5.50
N THR A 246 18.06 -12.61 -6.30
CA THR A 246 17.58 -11.59 -7.25
C THR A 246 18.38 -11.68 -8.55
N ILE A 247 17.93 -11.02 -9.63
CA ILE A 247 18.72 -10.90 -10.87
C ILE A 247 19.30 -9.48 -11.09
N ALA A 248 19.16 -8.59 -10.12
CA ALA A 248 19.80 -7.27 -10.12
C ALA A 248 21.31 -7.37 -9.85
N SER A 249 21.75 -8.33 -9.04
CA SER A 249 23.14 -8.39 -8.53
C SER A 249 24.12 -9.10 -9.49
N GLY A 250 25.05 -8.32 -10.05
CA GLY A 250 26.23 -8.77 -10.80
C GLY A 250 26.39 -8.08 -12.16
N PRO A 251 27.53 -8.26 -12.86
CA PRO A 251 27.63 -7.90 -14.27
C PRO A 251 26.49 -8.58 -15.03
N LYS A 252 25.76 -7.83 -15.88
CA LYS A 252 24.48 -8.19 -16.51
C LYS A 252 24.38 -9.70 -16.79
N ARG A 253 23.78 -10.46 -15.85
CA ARG A 253 23.62 -11.91 -16.00
C ARG A 253 22.84 -12.15 -17.30
N PRO A 254 23.36 -12.95 -18.25
CA PRO A 254 22.64 -13.27 -19.47
C PRO A 254 21.28 -13.86 -19.11
N THR A 255 20.24 -13.38 -19.79
CA THR A 255 18.91 -13.96 -19.75
C THR A 255 18.50 -14.38 -21.16
N PRO A 256 17.72 -15.46 -21.35
CA PRO A 256 17.02 -16.26 -20.34
C PRO A 256 17.96 -17.02 -19.38
N LEU A 257 17.61 -17.02 -18.10
CA LEU A 257 18.28 -17.79 -17.04
C LEU A 257 17.32 -18.87 -16.55
N THR A 258 17.65 -20.15 -16.79
CA THR A 258 16.93 -21.28 -16.20
C THR A 258 17.60 -21.69 -14.89
N CYS A 259 16.84 -21.78 -13.81
CA CYS A 259 17.34 -22.16 -12.49
C CYS A 259 16.26 -22.88 -11.66
N HIS A 260 16.66 -23.51 -10.55
CA HIS A 260 15.75 -24.25 -9.67
C HIS A 260 15.47 -23.49 -8.37
N CYS A 261 14.19 -23.29 -8.05
CA CYS A 261 13.71 -22.78 -6.78
C CYS A 261 13.29 -23.95 -5.89
N SER A 262 13.92 -24.08 -4.73
CA SER A 262 13.54 -25.03 -3.68
C SER A 262 12.53 -24.42 -2.70
N ALA A 263 11.71 -25.24 -2.06
CA ALA A 263 10.62 -24.77 -1.18
C ALA A 263 11.09 -23.94 0.02
N ASP A 264 12.31 -24.18 0.52
CA ASP A 264 12.98 -23.42 1.58
C ASP A 264 13.41 -22.00 1.18
N ARG A 265 13.22 -21.61 -0.08
CA ARG A 265 13.52 -20.27 -0.61
C ARG A 265 12.28 -19.48 -1.03
N ILE A 266 11.09 -19.93 -0.65
CA ILE A 266 9.81 -19.33 -0.99
C ILE A 266 9.11 -18.93 0.32
N GLY A 267 8.87 -17.63 0.50
CA GLY A 267 8.21 -17.04 1.67
C GLY A 267 9.00 -15.92 2.37
N ASP A 268 10.30 -15.79 2.07
CA ASP A 268 11.22 -14.91 2.81
C ASP A 268 11.54 -13.58 2.09
N GLY A 269 11.08 -13.41 0.84
CA GLY A 269 11.49 -12.32 -0.03
C GLY A 269 10.40 -11.31 -0.41
N THR A 270 10.80 -10.05 -0.57
CA THR A 270 9.89 -9.00 -1.07
C THR A 270 9.75 -9.08 -2.60
N VAL A 271 8.52 -8.91 -3.09
CA VAL A 271 8.19 -8.84 -4.52
C VAL A 271 7.57 -7.48 -4.84
N TRP A 272 8.04 -6.86 -5.91
CA TRP A 272 7.58 -5.56 -6.41
C TRP A 272 7.01 -5.74 -7.82
N GLY A 273 5.77 -5.32 -8.04
CA GLY A 273 5.08 -5.46 -9.31
C GLY A 273 4.35 -6.78 -9.54
N SER A 274 3.68 -6.87 -10.69
CA SER A 274 2.89 -8.01 -11.13
C SER A 274 3.08 -8.17 -12.64
N ASP A 275 3.20 -9.42 -13.12
CA ASP A 275 3.49 -9.82 -14.51
C ASP A 275 4.89 -9.40 -15.02
N LEU A 276 5.28 -8.15 -14.74
CA LEU A 276 6.65 -7.65 -14.74
C LEU A 276 7.02 -7.24 -13.31
N TYR A 277 8.18 -7.71 -12.86
CA TYR A 277 8.70 -7.48 -11.51
C TYR A 277 10.00 -6.66 -11.58
N THR A 278 10.34 -5.90 -10.55
CA THR A 278 11.68 -5.29 -10.48
C THR A 278 12.75 -6.37 -10.35
N THR A 279 13.93 -6.22 -10.97
CA THR A 279 14.95 -7.31 -10.93
C THR A 279 15.61 -7.53 -9.57
N ASP A 280 15.39 -6.64 -8.60
CA ASP A 280 15.81 -6.76 -7.20
C ASP A 280 14.74 -7.41 -6.30
N SER A 281 13.55 -7.72 -6.83
CA SER A 281 12.58 -8.60 -6.18
C SER A 281 13.14 -10.01 -5.99
N SER A 282 12.63 -10.73 -4.99
CA SER A 282 12.92 -12.16 -4.79
C SER A 282 12.47 -12.98 -6.00
N LEU A 283 13.41 -13.67 -6.63
CA LEU A 283 13.19 -14.43 -7.87
C LEU A 283 12.16 -15.55 -7.64
N CYS A 284 12.32 -16.35 -6.58
CA CYS A 284 11.46 -17.50 -6.34
C CYS A 284 10.06 -17.09 -5.87
N ASP A 285 9.94 -16.05 -5.03
CA ASP A 285 8.62 -15.53 -4.62
C ASP A 285 7.90 -14.89 -5.81
N ALA A 286 8.60 -14.13 -6.65
CA ALA A 286 8.02 -13.55 -7.86
C ALA A 286 7.61 -14.63 -8.88
N ALA A 287 8.35 -15.74 -8.98
CA ALA A 287 8.00 -16.87 -9.84
C ALA A 287 6.72 -17.58 -9.36
N VAL A 288 6.54 -17.73 -8.03
CA VAL A 288 5.27 -18.22 -7.46
C VAL A 288 4.14 -17.21 -7.68
N HIS A 289 4.38 -15.92 -7.42
CA HIS A 289 3.40 -14.86 -7.66
C HIS A 289 2.91 -14.86 -9.12
N ALA A 290 3.82 -14.99 -10.08
CA ALA A 290 3.51 -15.08 -11.50
C ALA A 290 2.78 -16.37 -11.92
N GLY A 291 2.76 -17.40 -11.08
CA GLY A 291 2.24 -18.73 -11.40
C GLY A 291 3.18 -19.55 -12.29
N ALA A 292 4.44 -19.14 -12.44
CA ALA A 292 5.46 -19.87 -13.20
C ALA A 292 5.90 -21.16 -12.48
N ILE A 293 5.83 -21.17 -11.15
CA ILE A 293 6.03 -22.34 -10.28
C ILE A 293 5.01 -22.33 -9.13
N VAL A 294 4.91 -23.46 -8.42
CA VAL A 294 4.12 -23.59 -7.19
C VAL A 294 4.98 -23.47 -5.94
N ARG A 295 4.36 -23.31 -4.76
CA ARG A 295 5.07 -23.15 -3.47
C ARG A 295 5.99 -24.31 -3.07
N SER A 296 5.82 -25.51 -3.62
CA SER A 296 6.74 -26.63 -3.40
C SER A 296 8.08 -26.48 -4.15
N GLY A 297 8.28 -25.39 -4.89
CA GLY A 297 9.43 -25.18 -5.75
C GLY A 297 9.22 -25.69 -7.18
N GLY A 298 10.26 -25.57 -7.98
CA GLY A 298 10.24 -25.93 -9.40
C GLY A 298 11.40 -25.32 -10.18
N THR A 299 11.56 -25.76 -11.42
CA THR A 299 12.48 -25.14 -12.38
C THR A 299 11.77 -23.99 -13.07
N VAL A 300 12.39 -22.82 -13.10
CA VAL A 300 11.86 -21.60 -13.71
C VAL A 300 12.87 -21.00 -14.68
N THR A 301 12.37 -20.39 -15.76
CA THR A 301 13.19 -19.58 -16.69
C THR A 301 12.79 -18.12 -16.55
N VAL A 302 13.75 -17.27 -16.18
CA VAL A 302 13.56 -15.83 -16.00
C VAL A 302 14.23 -15.03 -17.10
N GLU A 303 13.51 -14.03 -17.62
CA GLU A 303 13.93 -13.15 -18.70
C GLU A 303 13.98 -11.70 -18.23
N ARG A 304 15.04 -10.97 -18.59
CA ARG A 304 15.13 -9.53 -18.31
C ARG A 304 14.37 -8.76 -19.38
N GLN A 305 13.51 -7.85 -18.94
CA GLN A 305 12.71 -6.96 -19.77
C GLN A 305 13.11 -5.50 -19.48
N PRO A 306 12.74 -4.53 -20.35
CA PRO A 306 12.93 -3.11 -20.09
C PRO A 306 12.35 -2.68 -18.73
N GLY A 307 12.96 -1.66 -18.11
CA GLY A 307 12.42 -1.05 -16.89
C GLY A 307 11.08 -0.34 -17.14
N ARG A 308 10.28 -0.17 -16.09
CA ARG A 308 9.04 0.61 -16.11
C ARG A 308 9.14 1.82 -15.18
N LEU A 309 8.31 2.83 -15.45
CA LEU A 309 8.11 3.96 -14.54
C LEU A 309 7.19 3.61 -13.35
N LEU A 310 6.48 2.49 -13.42
CA LEU A 310 5.60 2.00 -12.37
C LEU A 310 5.50 0.48 -12.41
N TYR A 311 5.51 -0.13 -11.23
CA TYR A 311 5.19 -1.52 -10.97
C TYR A 311 4.02 -1.53 -10.00
N VAL A 312 2.98 -2.31 -10.29
CA VAL A 312 1.79 -2.41 -9.44
C VAL A 312 1.72 -3.79 -8.82
N GLY A 313 1.67 -3.82 -7.50
CA GLY A 313 1.57 -5.02 -6.70
C GLY A 313 0.16 -5.63 -6.75
N SER A 314 0.05 -6.92 -6.46
CA SER A 314 -1.22 -7.60 -6.24
C SER A 314 -1.04 -8.83 -5.34
N PRO A 315 -2.12 -9.36 -4.76
CA PRO A 315 -2.11 -10.70 -4.19
C PRO A 315 -2.36 -11.74 -5.29
N ARG A 316 -1.38 -12.61 -5.59
CA ARG A 316 -1.54 -13.72 -6.56
C ARG A 316 -0.85 -14.98 -6.09
N ASN A 317 -1.47 -16.13 -6.33
CA ASN A 317 -0.93 -17.46 -5.95
C ASN A 317 -0.53 -17.56 -4.45
N GLY A 318 -1.19 -16.75 -3.62
CA GLY A 318 -0.93 -16.58 -2.19
C GLY A 318 0.39 -15.88 -1.84
N VAL A 319 1.07 -15.23 -2.79
CA VAL A 319 2.15 -14.27 -2.55
C VAL A 319 1.57 -12.86 -2.72
N VAL A 320 2.02 -11.91 -1.90
CA VAL A 320 1.65 -10.49 -2.03
C VAL A 320 2.84 -9.75 -2.61
N SER A 321 2.65 -9.14 -3.77
CA SER A 321 3.58 -8.16 -4.31
C SER A 321 3.11 -6.73 -4.05
N HIS A 322 4.05 -5.79 -4.09
CA HIS A 322 3.85 -4.40 -3.68
C HIS A 322 4.04 -3.43 -4.85
N ASP A 323 3.38 -2.28 -4.78
CA ASP A 323 3.59 -1.19 -5.73
C ASP A 323 5.03 -0.63 -5.59
N TYR A 324 5.67 -0.29 -6.72
CA TYR A 324 6.99 0.32 -6.77
C TYR A 324 7.09 1.37 -7.89
N GLY A 325 7.92 2.39 -7.69
CA GLY A 325 8.13 3.49 -8.63
C GLY A 325 8.96 3.11 -9.87
N ALA A 326 9.69 4.08 -10.41
CA ALA A 326 10.54 3.84 -11.58
C ALA A 326 11.72 2.92 -11.23
N PHE A 327 11.95 1.90 -12.05
CA PHE A 327 13.07 0.96 -11.87
C PHE A 327 13.69 0.58 -13.22
N GLY A 328 15.02 0.46 -13.28
CA GLY A 328 15.77 0.44 -14.53
C GLY A 328 15.63 -0.83 -15.39
N THR A 329 15.34 -2.00 -14.80
CA THR A 329 15.10 -3.25 -15.53
C THR A 329 14.03 -4.10 -14.85
N SER A 330 13.18 -4.76 -15.65
CA SER A 330 12.19 -5.71 -15.15
C SER A 330 12.65 -7.16 -15.31
N MET A 331 11.99 -8.09 -14.63
CA MET A 331 12.03 -9.51 -14.92
C MET A 331 10.63 -10.06 -15.21
N HIS A 332 10.60 -11.07 -16.08
CA HIS A 332 9.43 -11.82 -16.52
C HIS A 332 9.75 -13.32 -16.49
N PHE A 333 8.75 -14.20 -16.46
CA PHE A 333 8.96 -15.65 -16.40
C PHE A 333 8.37 -16.34 -17.64
N ALA A 334 9.17 -17.15 -18.32
CA ALA A 334 8.76 -17.83 -19.54
C ALA A 334 7.56 -18.75 -19.26
N GLY A 335 6.54 -18.68 -20.12
CA GLY A 335 5.28 -19.42 -19.95
C GLY A 335 4.19 -18.68 -19.18
N THR A 336 4.49 -17.52 -18.59
CA THR A 336 3.47 -16.60 -18.06
C THR A 336 3.06 -15.57 -19.12
N PRO A 337 1.81 -15.04 -19.11
CA PRO A 337 1.42 -13.97 -20.03
C PRO A 337 2.24 -12.70 -19.80
N LEU A 338 2.67 -12.05 -20.88
CA LEU A 338 3.14 -10.65 -20.80
C LEU A 338 1.95 -9.75 -20.42
N PRO A 339 2.15 -8.69 -19.61
CA PRO A 339 1.06 -7.81 -19.23
C PRO A 339 0.45 -7.13 -20.46
N ALA A 340 -0.87 -7.08 -20.50
CA ALA A 340 -1.59 -6.23 -21.44
C ALA A 340 -1.35 -4.76 -21.07
N GLU A 341 -1.06 -3.92 -22.06
CA GLU A 341 -1.01 -2.47 -21.89
C GLU A 341 -2.36 -1.85 -22.33
N PRO A 342 -2.90 -0.87 -21.59
CA PRO A 342 -2.32 -0.26 -20.39
C PRO A 342 -2.49 -1.13 -19.14
N GLY A 343 -1.38 -1.35 -18.41
CA GLY A 343 -1.35 -2.19 -17.21
C GLY A 343 -2.24 -1.68 -16.06
N PRO A 344 -2.34 -2.44 -14.95
CA PRO A 344 -3.22 -2.10 -13.83
C PRO A 344 -2.84 -0.76 -13.19
N CYS A 345 -3.83 -0.06 -12.64
CA CYS A 345 -3.62 1.19 -11.93
C CYS A 345 -2.94 0.97 -10.56
N PRO A 346 -2.05 1.89 -10.14
CA PRO A 346 -1.54 1.89 -8.77
C PRO A 346 -2.68 2.22 -7.80
N THR A 347 -2.56 1.81 -6.54
CA THR A 347 -3.62 2.08 -5.54
C THR A 347 -3.82 3.58 -5.33
N ARG A 348 -2.72 4.36 -5.33
CA ARG A 348 -2.71 5.82 -5.20
C ARG A 348 -1.55 6.42 -6.01
N LEU A 349 -1.69 7.65 -6.52
CA LEU A 349 -0.65 8.26 -7.35
C LEU A 349 0.60 8.66 -6.53
N SER A 350 0.45 8.90 -5.22
CA SER A 350 1.56 9.19 -4.31
C SER A 350 2.61 8.07 -4.20
N VAL A 351 2.31 6.84 -4.67
CA VAL A 351 3.28 5.75 -4.87
C VAL A 351 4.46 6.20 -5.75
N ASN A 352 4.20 6.98 -6.81
CA ASN A 352 5.24 7.56 -7.63
C ASN A 352 4.91 9.00 -8.02
N LEU A 353 5.41 9.94 -7.21
CA LEU A 353 5.30 11.38 -7.44
C LEU A 353 5.93 11.84 -8.77
N ASN A 354 6.86 11.07 -9.35
CA ASN A 354 7.51 11.38 -10.62
C ASN A 354 6.88 10.66 -11.82
N LEU A 355 5.79 9.89 -11.63
CA LEU A 355 5.08 9.26 -12.74
C LEU A 355 4.51 10.33 -13.68
N PRO A 356 4.93 10.37 -14.96
CA PRO A 356 4.46 11.37 -15.91
C PRO A 356 2.94 11.23 -16.12
N THR A 357 2.26 12.37 -16.18
CA THR A 357 0.83 12.44 -16.49
C THR A 357 0.61 13.32 -17.72
N PRO A 358 -0.34 13.00 -18.63
CA PRO A 358 -1.31 11.91 -18.53
C PRO A 358 -0.67 10.52 -18.70
N PHE A 359 -1.15 9.55 -17.92
CA PHE A 359 -0.94 8.13 -18.18
C PHE A 359 -2.27 7.40 -18.07
N THR A 360 -2.37 6.27 -18.76
CA THR A 360 -3.56 5.42 -18.79
C THR A 360 -3.26 4.11 -18.08
N CYS A 361 -4.22 3.60 -17.32
CA CYS A 361 -4.14 2.31 -16.64
C CYS A 361 -5.52 1.65 -16.54
N THR A 362 -5.56 0.38 -16.13
CA THR A 362 -6.80 -0.39 -15.97
C THR A 362 -7.16 -0.58 -14.49
N CYS A 363 -8.41 -0.29 -14.16
CA CYS A 363 -9.02 -0.61 -12.87
C CYS A 363 -9.88 -1.86 -13.00
N SER A 364 -9.70 -2.82 -12.09
CA SER A 364 -10.58 -3.98 -11.93
C SER A 364 -11.66 -3.70 -10.88
N ALA A 365 -12.76 -4.47 -10.89
CA ALA A 365 -13.89 -4.24 -9.98
C ALA A 365 -13.51 -4.36 -8.48
N ASP A 366 -12.58 -5.25 -8.14
CA ASP A 366 -12.04 -5.41 -6.77
C ASP A 366 -11.26 -4.18 -6.28
N ARG A 367 -10.68 -3.39 -7.18
CA ARG A 367 -9.93 -2.15 -6.85
C ARG A 367 -10.83 -0.93 -6.66
N VAL A 368 -12.12 -1.01 -7.03
CA VAL A 368 -13.06 0.13 -6.96
C VAL A 368 -13.55 0.40 -5.55
N ASP A 369 -13.62 -0.63 -4.70
CA ASP A 369 -14.18 -0.53 -3.35
C ASP A 369 -13.11 -0.40 -2.24
N ASP A 370 -11.82 -0.37 -2.61
CA ASP A 370 -10.69 -0.28 -1.68
C ASP A 370 -10.21 1.17 -1.45
N GLY A 371 -9.80 1.46 -0.21
CA GLY A 371 -9.22 2.74 0.20
C GLY A 371 -10.23 3.85 0.55
N THR A 372 -9.80 5.11 0.36
CA THR A 372 -10.58 6.31 0.67
C THR A 372 -10.36 7.37 -0.42
N VAL A 373 -11.39 8.16 -0.70
CA VAL A 373 -11.33 9.28 -1.65
C VAL A 373 -11.52 10.60 -0.91
N TRP A 374 -10.65 11.56 -1.20
CA TRP A 374 -10.68 12.92 -0.65
C TRP A 374 -10.91 13.92 -1.78
N GLY A 375 -11.88 14.82 -1.60
CA GLY A 375 -12.23 15.82 -2.62
C GLY A 375 -13.20 15.33 -3.70
N SER A 376 -13.50 16.23 -4.63
CA SER A 376 -14.43 16.04 -5.73
C SER A 376 -13.97 16.86 -6.92
N ASP A 377 -14.07 16.30 -8.12
CA ASP A 377 -13.55 16.83 -9.41
C ASP A 377 -12.01 16.92 -9.45
N LEU A 378 -11.40 17.52 -8.43
CA LEU A 378 -10.01 17.37 -8.04
C LEU A 378 -9.93 16.56 -6.75
N TYR A 379 -9.09 15.52 -6.75
CA TYR A 379 -8.84 14.64 -5.61
C TYR A 379 -7.41 14.81 -5.12
N THR A 380 -7.12 14.47 -3.86
CA THR A 380 -5.74 14.41 -3.38
C THR A 380 -4.99 13.25 -4.06
N ALA A 381 -3.69 13.38 -4.31
CA ALA A 381 -2.92 12.36 -5.04
C ALA A 381 -2.68 11.04 -4.27
N ASP A 382 -2.99 11.02 -2.97
CA ASP A 382 -3.00 9.82 -2.11
C ASP A 382 -4.37 9.12 -2.04
N SER A 383 -5.43 9.72 -2.60
CA SER A 383 -6.75 9.08 -2.75
C SER A 383 -6.67 7.76 -3.54
N SER A 384 -7.56 6.82 -3.21
CA SER A 384 -7.75 5.58 -3.97
C SER A 384 -8.10 5.89 -5.42
N LEU A 385 -7.22 5.54 -6.35
CA LEU A 385 -7.27 6.01 -7.73
C LEU A 385 -8.49 5.45 -8.46
N CYS A 386 -8.76 4.15 -8.34
CA CYS A 386 -9.89 3.49 -8.99
C CYS A 386 -11.24 3.90 -8.38
N GLN A 387 -11.30 4.05 -7.05
CA GLN A 387 -12.50 4.52 -6.35
C GLN A 387 -12.79 6.01 -6.69
N ALA A 388 -11.76 6.85 -6.77
CA ALA A 388 -11.88 8.25 -7.19
C ALA A 388 -12.29 8.38 -8.66
N ALA A 389 -11.82 7.49 -9.53
CA ALA A 389 -12.23 7.45 -10.94
C ALA A 389 -13.73 7.12 -11.09
N VAL A 390 -14.26 6.19 -10.28
CA VAL A 390 -15.70 5.92 -10.18
C VAL A 390 -16.45 7.11 -9.60
N HIS A 391 -15.98 7.71 -8.50
CA HIS A 391 -16.60 8.92 -7.92
C HIS A 391 -16.70 10.05 -8.96
N ALA A 392 -15.66 10.25 -9.76
CA ALA A 392 -15.63 11.26 -10.82
C ALA A 392 -16.52 10.91 -12.04
N GLY A 393 -17.03 9.68 -12.13
CA GLY A 393 -17.79 9.19 -13.29
C GLY A 393 -16.92 8.86 -14.51
N ALA A 394 -15.60 8.75 -14.35
CA ALA A 394 -14.67 8.42 -15.43
C ALA A 394 -14.76 6.95 -15.86
N ILE A 395 -15.11 6.05 -14.93
CA ILE A 395 -15.34 4.62 -15.17
C ILE A 395 -16.55 4.12 -14.35
N ALA A 396 -17.10 2.98 -14.75
CA ALA A 396 -18.16 2.30 -14.02
C ALA A 396 -17.60 1.46 -12.84
N ARG A 397 -18.48 1.05 -11.91
CA ARG A 397 -18.08 0.19 -10.76
C ARG A 397 -17.50 -1.17 -11.15
N SER A 398 -17.78 -1.65 -12.35
CA SER A 398 -17.18 -2.86 -12.93
C SER A 398 -15.67 -2.73 -13.23
N GLY A 399 -15.09 -1.54 -13.04
CA GLY A 399 -13.77 -1.19 -13.52
C GLY A 399 -13.80 -0.70 -14.97
N GLY A 400 -12.61 -0.54 -15.55
CA GLY A 400 -12.40 -0.02 -16.90
C GLY A 400 -11.03 0.62 -17.07
N THR A 401 -10.76 1.10 -18.27
CA THR A 401 -9.56 1.88 -18.60
C THR A 401 -9.78 3.34 -18.24
N VAL A 402 -8.84 3.94 -17.51
CA VAL A 402 -8.90 5.35 -17.09
C VAL A 402 -7.56 6.06 -17.35
N THR A 403 -7.63 7.34 -17.75
CA THR A 403 -6.48 8.21 -17.93
C THR A 403 -6.43 9.24 -16.80
N ILE A 404 -5.28 9.35 -16.13
CA ILE A 404 -5.09 10.17 -14.93
C ILE A 404 -4.22 11.37 -15.27
N GLU A 405 -4.67 12.54 -14.86
CA GLU A 405 -3.95 13.79 -15.02
C GLU A 405 -3.61 14.41 -13.67
N ARG A 406 -2.36 14.83 -13.49
CA ARG A 406 -1.96 15.63 -12.32
C ARG A 406 -2.42 17.08 -12.49
N ARG A 407 -2.71 17.73 -11.36
CA ARG A 407 -3.00 19.17 -11.25
C ARG A 407 -2.30 19.75 -10.01
N PRO A 408 -2.10 21.08 -9.95
CA PRO A 408 -1.61 21.74 -8.74
C PRO A 408 -2.41 21.33 -7.49
N GLY A 409 -1.75 21.32 -6.33
CA GLY A 409 -2.41 21.15 -5.05
C GLY A 409 -3.46 22.23 -4.76
N ARG A 410 -4.31 21.98 -3.76
CA ARG A 410 -5.30 22.95 -3.26
C ARG A 410 -5.17 23.12 -1.76
N LEU A 411 -5.66 24.24 -1.25
CA LEU A 411 -5.78 24.50 0.18
C LEU A 411 -6.99 23.79 0.81
N LEU A 412 -7.97 23.36 0.00
CA LEU A 412 -9.16 22.63 0.43
C LEU A 412 -9.62 21.67 -0.68
N TYR A 413 -10.01 20.47 -0.27
CA TYR A 413 -10.72 19.48 -1.07
C TYR A 413 -12.08 19.23 -0.39
N VAL A 414 -13.16 19.30 -1.15
CA VAL A 414 -14.52 19.09 -0.62
C VAL A 414 -15.07 17.76 -1.11
N GLY A 415 -15.42 16.89 -0.17
CA GLY A 415 -16.00 15.59 -0.43
C GLY A 415 -17.48 15.66 -0.78
N THR A 416 -17.95 14.75 -1.63
CA THR A 416 -19.38 14.62 -1.99
C THR A 416 -19.77 13.15 -2.14
N PRO A 417 -21.07 12.81 -2.07
CA PRO A 417 -21.58 11.55 -2.59
C PRO A 417 -21.82 11.67 -4.10
N ARG A 418 -21.11 10.87 -4.92
CA ARG A 418 -21.33 10.78 -6.38
C ARG A 418 -21.10 9.36 -6.88
N ASN A 419 -21.88 8.92 -7.88
CA ASN A 419 -21.69 7.63 -8.57
C ASN A 419 -21.61 6.40 -7.63
N GLY A 420 -22.30 6.47 -6.48
CA GLY A 420 -22.30 5.43 -5.44
C GLY A 420 -21.01 5.38 -4.59
N VAL A 421 -20.13 6.38 -4.70
CA VAL A 421 -18.95 6.55 -3.84
C VAL A 421 -19.16 7.80 -2.99
N VAL A 422 -18.67 7.78 -1.74
CA VAL A 422 -18.62 8.96 -0.88
C VAL A 422 -17.17 9.38 -0.74
N SER A 423 -16.85 10.59 -1.19
CA SER A 423 -15.57 11.23 -0.90
C SER A 423 -15.68 12.19 0.28
N HIS A 424 -14.54 12.52 0.87
CA HIS A 424 -14.42 13.21 2.14
C HIS A 424 -13.77 14.59 1.99
N ASP A 425 -14.11 15.53 2.87
CA ASP A 425 -13.42 16.83 2.96
C ASP A 425 -11.96 16.60 3.43
N TYR A 426 -11.00 17.30 2.83
CA TYR A 426 -9.59 17.30 3.23
C TYR A 426 -9.00 18.72 3.18
N GLY A 427 -7.97 18.96 4.00
CA GLY A 427 -7.30 20.25 4.12
C GLY A 427 -6.40 20.61 2.94
N THR A 428 -5.25 21.23 3.24
CA THR A 428 -4.24 21.55 2.22
C THR A 428 -3.52 20.28 1.77
N PHE A 429 -3.36 20.09 0.47
CA PHE A 429 -2.59 18.97 -0.08
C PHE A 429 -1.81 19.41 -1.33
N GLY A 430 -0.55 19.01 -1.43
CA GLY A 430 0.41 19.56 -2.42
C GLY A 430 0.23 19.12 -3.87
N THR A 431 -0.63 18.13 -4.16
CA THR A 431 -0.85 17.64 -5.54
C THR A 431 -2.27 17.10 -5.72
N SER A 432 -2.96 17.61 -6.73
CA SER A 432 -4.27 17.08 -7.14
C SER A 432 -4.15 16.03 -8.25
N ILE A 433 -5.13 15.14 -8.32
CA ILE A 433 -5.41 14.28 -9.48
C ILE A 433 -6.82 14.55 -10.03
N ARG A 434 -6.98 14.33 -11.32
CA ARG A 434 -8.26 14.22 -12.02
C ARG A 434 -8.21 13.13 -13.08
N PHE A 435 -9.33 12.89 -13.74
CA PHE A 435 -9.46 11.87 -14.77
C PHE A 435 -9.84 12.51 -16.10
N ALA A 436 -9.26 12.04 -17.21
CA ALA A 436 -9.60 12.56 -18.53
C ALA A 436 -11.04 12.15 -18.90
N GLY A 437 -11.77 13.05 -19.58
CA GLY A 437 -13.16 12.84 -19.98
C GLY A 437 -14.20 13.20 -18.90
N THR A 438 -13.79 13.54 -17.68
CA THR A 438 -14.70 14.17 -16.70
C THR A 438 -14.82 15.66 -16.98
N PRO A 439 -15.92 16.32 -16.58
CA PRO A 439 -16.03 17.78 -16.64
C PRO A 439 -14.86 18.48 -15.92
N ASP A 440 -14.53 19.70 -16.35
CA ASP A 440 -13.62 20.56 -15.59
C ASP A 440 -14.27 20.96 -14.24
N PRO A 441 -13.47 21.11 -13.16
CA PRO A 441 -14.00 21.51 -11.86
C PRO A 441 -14.73 22.86 -11.94
N ALA A 442 -15.92 22.94 -11.36
CA ALA A 442 -16.65 24.20 -11.26
C ALA A 442 -15.90 25.18 -10.34
N GLU A 443 -15.77 26.44 -10.78
CA GLU A 443 -15.24 27.54 -9.97
C GLU A 443 -16.31 28.64 -9.80
N PRO A 444 -16.59 29.09 -8.56
CA PRO A 444 -16.10 28.55 -7.30
C PRO A 444 -16.64 27.14 -7.01
N GLY A 445 -15.86 26.32 -6.30
CA GLY A 445 -16.21 24.93 -5.99
C GLY A 445 -17.32 24.81 -4.92
N PRO A 446 -17.79 23.58 -4.63
CA PRO A 446 -18.77 23.35 -3.57
C PRO A 446 -18.21 23.78 -2.20
N CYS A 447 -19.07 24.28 -1.31
CA CYS A 447 -18.66 24.63 0.05
C CYS A 447 -18.34 23.40 0.91
N PRO A 448 -17.30 23.44 1.78
CA PRO A 448 -17.04 22.38 2.76
C PRO A 448 -18.23 22.22 3.72
N GLY A 449 -18.36 21.04 4.33
CA GLY A 449 -19.48 20.78 5.26
C GLY A 449 -19.45 21.71 6.48
N ARG A 450 -18.25 21.94 7.02
CA ARG A 450 -17.95 22.86 8.14
C ARG A 450 -16.52 23.34 8.03
N LEU A 451 -16.23 24.52 8.56
CA LEU A 451 -14.91 25.14 8.40
C LEU A 451 -13.87 24.63 9.39
N SER A 452 -14.29 24.13 10.56
CA SER A 452 -13.41 23.52 11.57
C SER A 452 -12.53 22.36 11.08
N ILE A 453 -12.82 21.76 9.91
CA ILE A 453 -11.96 20.75 9.26
C ILE A 453 -10.69 21.38 8.67
N ASN A 454 -10.70 22.69 8.42
CA ASN A 454 -9.60 23.42 7.80
C ASN A 454 -9.50 24.85 8.38
N ALA A 455 -9.00 24.95 9.61
CA ALA A 455 -8.83 26.20 10.36
C ALA A 455 -7.94 27.24 9.64
N ASN A 456 -7.04 26.78 8.78
CA ASN A 456 -6.03 27.60 8.10
C ASN A 456 -6.44 28.04 6.68
N LEU A 457 -7.66 27.71 6.23
CA LEU A 457 -8.14 28.09 4.90
C LEU A 457 -8.22 29.63 4.78
N PRO A 458 -7.47 30.26 3.84
CA PRO A 458 -7.48 31.71 3.71
C PRO A 458 -8.88 32.25 3.38
N THR A 459 -9.27 33.31 4.09
CA THR A 459 -10.55 33.99 3.86
C THR A 459 -10.36 35.48 3.56
N PRO A 460 -11.24 36.13 2.76
CA PRO A 460 -12.46 35.57 2.15
C PRO A 460 -12.18 34.50 1.09
N PHE A 461 -12.98 33.44 1.09
CA PHE A 461 -13.12 32.55 -0.07
C PHE A 461 -14.59 32.45 -0.45
N THR A 462 -14.84 32.13 -1.72
CA THR A 462 -16.18 31.97 -2.26
C THR A 462 -16.41 30.50 -2.62
N CYS A 463 -17.60 29.99 -2.34
CA CYS A 463 -17.99 28.60 -2.63
C CYS A 463 -19.49 28.52 -2.96
N VAL A 464 -19.94 27.37 -3.49
CA VAL A 464 -21.33 27.13 -3.86
C VAL A 464 -21.99 26.14 -2.90
N CYS A 465 -23.13 26.53 -2.35
CA CYS A 465 -24.02 25.66 -1.59
C CYS A 465 -25.06 25.01 -2.51
N SER A 466 -25.33 23.72 -2.32
CA SER A 466 -26.46 23.01 -2.96
C SER A 466 -27.72 23.08 -2.09
N ALA A 467 -28.88 22.78 -2.70
CA ALA A 467 -30.15 22.67 -1.99
C ALA A 467 -30.12 21.62 -0.86
N ASP A 468 -29.34 20.54 -1.00
CA ASP A 468 -29.21 19.52 0.05
C ASP A 468 -28.38 20.07 1.23
N ARG A 469 -27.20 20.65 0.96
CA ARG A 469 -26.28 21.14 2.01
C ARG A 469 -26.85 22.26 2.87
N VAL A 470 -27.78 23.08 2.34
CA VAL A 470 -28.45 24.11 3.17
C VAL A 470 -29.45 23.54 4.18
N ASN A 471 -29.80 22.24 4.08
CA ASN A 471 -30.72 21.55 5.00
C ASN A 471 -30.01 20.61 5.99
N GLU A 472 -28.70 20.42 5.86
CA GLU A 472 -27.90 19.43 6.62
C GLU A 472 -27.15 20.04 7.82
N GLY A 473 -26.89 19.21 8.85
CA GLY A 473 -26.08 19.55 10.03
C GLY A 473 -26.71 20.58 10.98
N THR A 474 -25.94 21.04 11.96
CA THR A 474 -26.38 21.98 13.02
C THR A 474 -25.75 23.36 12.80
N VAL A 475 -26.40 24.42 13.31
CA VAL A 475 -25.89 25.80 13.27
C VAL A 475 -25.84 26.35 14.68
N TRP A 476 -24.70 26.95 15.06
CA TRP A 476 -24.45 27.53 16.37
C TRP A 476 -24.22 29.04 16.23
N GLY A 477 -24.94 29.85 17.00
CA GLY A 477 -24.82 31.31 16.93
C GLY A 477 -25.65 32.01 15.85
N THR A 478 -25.44 33.31 15.75
CA THR A 478 -26.22 34.23 14.91
C THR A 478 -25.32 35.39 14.51
N ASP A 479 -25.33 35.76 13.23
CA ASP A 479 -24.44 36.75 12.57
C ASP A 479 -22.95 36.34 12.58
N LEU A 480 -22.39 36.02 13.75
CA LEU A 480 -21.21 35.18 13.91
C LEU A 480 -21.65 33.77 14.29
N TYR A 481 -21.17 32.77 13.55
CA TYR A 481 -21.45 31.36 13.78
C TYR A 481 -20.18 30.64 14.23
N ALA A 482 -20.26 29.67 15.14
CA ALA A 482 -19.08 28.87 15.48
C ALA A 482 -18.62 28.05 14.26
N ALA A 483 -17.31 27.93 14.02
CA ALA A 483 -16.78 27.35 12.77
C ALA A 483 -17.02 25.83 12.59
N ASP A 484 -17.53 25.14 13.62
CA ASP A 484 -18.04 23.77 13.54
C ASP A 484 -19.47 23.67 12.97
N SER A 485 -20.17 24.81 12.84
CA SER A 485 -21.48 24.90 12.20
C SER A 485 -21.46 24.40 10.76
N SER A 486 -22.57 23.79 10.34
CA SER A 486 -22.84 23.46 8.94
C SER A 486 -22.82 24.75 8.11
N LEU A 487 -21.83 24.89 7.23
CA LEU A 487 -21.52 26.15 6.55
C LEU A 487 -22.71 26.63 5.72
N CYS A 488 -23.26 25.75 4.87
CA CYS A 488 -24.38 26.10 3.99
C CYS A 488 -25.68 26.35 4.75
N ARG A 489 -25.95 25.59 5.83
CA ARG A 489 -27.12 25.82 6.67
C ARG A 489 -27.00 27.12 7.47
N ALA A 490 -25.80 27.48 7.90
CA ALA A 490 -25.50 28.76 8.54
C ALA A 490 -25.61 29.94 7.55
N ALA A 491 -25.16 29.75 6.30
CA ALA A 491 -25.34 30.74 5.23
C ALA A 491 -26.83 30.97 4.91
N LEU A 492 -27.65 29.90 4.87
CA LEU A 492 -29.11 30.02 4.75
C LEU A 492 -29.71 30.73 5.97
N HIS A 493 -29.30 30.39 7.20
CA HIS A 493 -29.73 31.08 8.40
C HIS A 493 -29.42 32.59 8.37
N ALA A 494 -28.22 32.96 7.91
CA ALA A 494 -27.80 34.34 7.71
C ALA A 494 -28.58 35.07 6.60
N GLY A 495 -29.21 34.33 5.68
CA GLY A 495 -29.86 34.89 4.49
C GLY A 495 -28.90 35.15 3.32
N ALA A 496 -27.66 34.65 3.41
CA ALA A 496 -26.64 34.78 2.37
C ALA A 496 -26.86 33.84 1.18
N VAL A 497 -27.65 32.77 1.35
CA VAL A 497 -28.09 31.88 0.26
C VAL A 497 -29.58 31.54 0.38
N ALA A 498 -30.20 31.13 -0.73
CA ALA A 498 -31.57 30.66 -0.77
C ALA A 498 -31.68 29.15 -0.43
N ARG A 499 -32.92 28.65 -0.25
CA ARG A 499 -33.18 27.21 -0.03
C ARG A 499 -32.78 26.32 -1.22
N SER A 500 -32.65 26.89 -2.42
CA SER A 500 -32.09 26.23 -3.60
C SER A 500 -30.56 26.11 -3.56
N GLY A 501 -29.91 26.65 -2.54
CA GLY A 501 -28.47 26.90 -2.53
C GLY A 501 -28.12 28.25 -3.17
N GLY A 502 -26.85 28.39 -3.56
CA GLY A 502 -26.30 29.62 -4.13
C GLY A 502 -24.81 29.80 -3.82
N THR A 503 -24.19 30.78 -4.47
CA THR A 503 -22.81 31.19 -4.20
C THR A 503 -22.74 32.05 -2.95
N VAL A 504 -21.80 31.77 -2.05
CA VAL A 504 -21.58 32.53 -0.80
C VAL A 504 -20.09 32.86 -0.61
N THR A 505 -19.80 34.03 -0.06
CA THR A 505 -18.45 34.40 0.38
C THR A 505 -18.35 34.25 1.89
N VAL A 506 -17.34 33.50 2.35
CA VAL A 506 -17.18 33.10 3.75
C VAL A 506 -15.93 33.74 4.33
N GLU A 507 -16.04 34.25 5.55
CA GLU A 507 -14.92 34.85 6.28
C GLU A 507 -14.73 34.27 7.67
N TYR A 508 -13.49 33.90 7.99
CA TYR A 508 -13.10 33.60 9.36
C TYR A 508 -13.05 34.88 10.18
N GLN A 509 -13.44 34.74 11.44
CA GLN A 509 -13.35 35.75 12.48
C GLN A 509 -12.83 35.07 13.76
N PRO A 510 -12.30 35.83 14.73
CA PRO A 510 -12.00 35.29 16.06
C PRO A 510 -13.21 34.59 16.68
N GLY A 511 -12.93 33.61 17.54
CA GLY A 511 -13.94 32.93 18.33
C GLY A 511 -14.64 33.83 19.35
N LEU A 512 -15.77 33.36 19.86
CA LEU A 512 -16.51 33.98 20.97
C LEU A 512 -16.53 33.06 22.20
N GLU A 513 -16.69 33.66 23.39
CA GLU A 513 -16.92 32.94 24.65
C GLU A 513 -18.33 32.35 24.75
N ALA A 514 -19.29 32.90 24.01
CA ALA A 514 -20.63 32.36 23.86
C ALA A 514 -21.24 32.79 22.52
N TYR A 515 -22.07 31.93 21.97
CA TYR A 515 -22.85 32.16 20.76
C TYR A 515 -24.35 32.07 21.11
N VAL A 516 -25.15 32.99 20.58
CA VAL A 516 -26.61 33.02 20.83
C VAL A 516 -27.37 32.51 19.60
N GLY A 517 -28.19 31.48 19.80
CA GLY A 517 -29.06 30.90 18.79
C GLY A 517 -30.30 31.73 18.53
N THR A 518 -30.75 31.79 17.28
CA THR A 518 -32.00 32.45 16.90
C THR A 518 -32.76 31.63 15.85
N ARG A 519 -33.89 32.15 15.37
CA ARG A 519 -34.58 31.61 14.20
C ARG A 519 -34.63 32.68 13.12
N ARG A 520 -33.89 32.49 12.03
CA ARG A 520 -33.87 33.36 10.85
C ARG A 520 -34.00 32.54 9.58
N ASN A 521 -34.64 33.11 8.56
CA ASN A 521 -34.79 32.50 7.22
C ASN A 521 -35.38 31.08 7.19
N GLY A 522 -36.16 30.73 8.23
CA GLY A 522 -36.76 29.40 8.42
C GLY A 522 -35.79 28.33 8.93
N VAL A 523 -34.55 28.69 9.27
CA VAL A 523 -33.59 27.84 9.99
C VAL A 523 -33.60 28.22 11.47
N ALA A 524 -33.29 27.26 12.35
CA ALA A 524 -32.95 27.53 13.74
C ALA A 524 -31.44 27.34 13.91
N SER A 525 -30.79 28.29 14.58
CA SER A 525 -29.50 28.09 15.20
C SER A 525 -29.66 27.93 16.71
N HIS A 526 -28.60 27.44 17.36
CA HIS A 526 -28.60 27.09 18.77
C HIS A 526 -27.55 27.89 19.54
N ASP A 527 -27.76 28.04 20.85
CA ASP A 527 -26.75 28.59 21.76
C ASP A 527 -25.54 27.65 21.84
N TYR A 528 -24.35 28.21 21.99
CA TYR A 528 -23.12 27.44 22.17
C TYR A 528 -22.15 28.17 23.11
N GLY A 529 -21.29 27.41 23.78
CA GLY A 529 -20.25 27.97 24.67
C GLY A 529 -19.04 28.52 23.91
N THR A 530 -17.90 28.60 24.59
CA THR A 530 -16.65 29.09 24.00
C THR A 530 -16.22 28.23 22.82
N TYR A 531 -15.88 28.87 21.70
CA TYR A 531 -15.27 28.18 20.55
C TYR A 531 -14.20 29.06 19.91
N ALA A 532 -13.12 28.45 19.39
CA ALA A 532 -11.88 29.15 19.03
C ALA A 532 -11.98 30.06 17.79
N SER A 533 -12.91 29.79 16.87
CA SER A 533 -13.07 30.55 15.63
C SER A 533 -14.54 30.70 15.22
N SER A 534 -14.87 31.86 14.68
CA SER A 534 -16.20 32.13 14.12
C SER A 534 -16.14 32.21 12.60
N ILE A 535 -17.28 32.03 11.95
CA ILE A 535 -17.49 32.27 10.52
C ILE A 535 -18.59 33.31 10.34
N ARG A 536 -18.43 34.16 9.32
CA ARG A 536 -19.46 35.08 8.83
C ARG A 536 -19.59 34.98 7.31
N PHE A 537 -20.69 35.50 6.79
CA PHE A 537 -20.99 35.53 5.37
C PHE A 537 -21.06 36.97 4.86
N ARG A 538 -20.68 37.19 3.60
CA ARG A 538 -20.81 38.46 2.87
C ARG A 538 -21.70 38.30 1.65
#